data_AF-A0A9P5Y7H0-F1
#
_entry.id   AF-A0A9P5Y7H0-F1
#
_cell.length_a   1.000
_cell.length_b   1.000
_cell.length_c   1.000
_cell.angle_alpha   90.00
_cell.angle_beta   90.00
_cell.angle_gamma   90.00
#
_symmetry.space_group_name_H-M   'P 1'
#
loop_
_entity.id
_entity.type
_entity.pdbx_description
1 polymer ?
#
loop_
_entity_poly.entity_id
_entity_poly.type
_entity_poly.pdbx_seq_one_letter_code
_entity_poly.pdbx_strand_id
1 'polypeptide(L)'
;MSPTLLQRNECDESCPPSFQPINYAIIFAGSYVPRPLYRQPQTPAFEPAPPYDHSKRPPLLHPPLSPSLPSHTAAAHDPPGHVRLVHQYCKVHMNSLPPELLHVLNQAYFLHVLATDPAKLIPPGKSLLSMMTRSQPVSIPETTETVLHDRVEKVVHQAFWNEALESLSSSEPSVQLLRLKGLYADLHESLAPLFPVAHTVLQALSSPLPPTSSPLRSTLVLLDEILAALRERCAPVRDPDIDALRISINSPPHPPASLAALVIDTFKALIALASTLKADLTQSVLGAMSESQLTAVIAQQARSREQEIVLELWGGADNIRTAWRAWTQYQHQHQHQVRTALERKKHLARVLTSALGSTTAVSCDAPLTFPPPSSVPTPHHLPPQFFFTAPTLLYLQNYLQALVIAACLRALTHLPPAVPTDFVARIWALLKAEIDGNEYAIGVPSPALSLEGSEDPTRLLNLADEVVRAMRLGDMETGEGQNKEDELRAAVERTLKPRDPVFLLLLGRLVKAVSSHLDNMLDAASSGEESRGVPQRMQTGRSMRGIANGFVSGVANKQSTSLSVAVKGFEDPVLVNGIEDVTRKILYCIEWVDEVWGSYD
;
A
#
# COMPACT_ATOMS: atom_id res chain seq x y z
N MET A 1 -5.51 49.12 -66.86
CA MET A 1 -4.09 49.15 -67.27
C MET A 1 -3.37 48.07 -66.49
N SER A 2 -3.10 46.93 -67.13
CA SER A 2 -2.10 45.93 -66.68
C SER A 2 -0.74 46.28 -67.33
N PRO A 3 0.41 45.82 -66.82
CA PRO A 3 0.88 44.41 -66.96
C PRO A 3 1.53 43.84 -65.68
N THR A 4 1.48 42.55 -65.32
CA THR A 4 2.06 41.29 -65.86
C THR A 4 3.58 41.13 -65.71
N LEU A 5 3.99 40.04 -65.03
CA LEU A 5 5.18 39.14 -65.15
C LEU A 5 5.75 38.80 -63.75
N LEU A 6 6.30 37.62 -63.39
CA LEU A 6 6.22 36.19 -63.76
C LEU A 6 7.14 35.45 -62.73
N GLN A 7 6.87 34.17 -62.44
CA GLN A 7 7.76 33.15 -61.79
C GLN A 7 8.05 33.30 -60.27
N ARG A 8 8.10 32.24 -59.44
CA ARG A 8 8.50 30.83 -59.65
C ARG A 8 7.96 29.92 -58.53
N ASN A 9 7.75 28.65 -58.86
CA ASN A 9 7.43 27.54 -57.95
C ASN A 9 8.54 27.31 -56.91
N GLU A 10 8.16 26.91 -55.69
CA GLU A 10 8.80 25.82 -54.95
C GLU A 10 7.86 25.34 -53.84
N CYS A 11 7.58 24.03 -53.88
CA CYS A 11 6.95 23.28 -52.80
C CYS A 11 7.90 23.25 -51.60
N ASP A 12 7.38 23.40 -50.38
CA ASP A 12 7.91 22.59 -49.28
C ASP A 12 6.86 22.35 -48.22
N GLU A 13 6.74 21.08 -47.90
CA GLU A 13 5.89 20.45 -46.91
C GLU A 13 6.41 20.79 -45.50
N SER A 14 5.54 21.24 -44.60
CA SER A 14 5.65 20.88 -43.17
C SER A 14 4.41 21.34 -42.41
N CYS A 15 3.36 20.51 -42.43
CA CYS A 15 2.38 20.48 -41.35
C CYS A 15 3.05 19.84 -40.12
N PRO A 16 3.02 20.47 -38.93
CA PRO A 16 3.42 19.77 -37.71
C PRO A 16 2.35 18.72 -37.35
N PRO A 17 2.72 17.50 -36.91
CA PRO A 17 1.75 16.55 -36.42
C PRO A 17 1.16 17.07 -35.10
N SER A 18 -0.15 17.30 -35.10
CA SER A 18 -0.94 17.44 -33.89
C SER A 18 -0.88 16.13 -33.11
N PHE A 19 0.07 16.01 -32.19
CA PHE A 19 0.03 14.99 -31.14
C PHE A 19 -1.14 15.33 -30.21
N GLN A 20 -2.29 14.72 -30.49
CA GLN A 20 -3.33 14.60 -29.47
C GLN A 20 -2.83 13.59 -28.41
N PRO A 21 -2.84 13.95 -27.12
CA PRO A 21 -2.56 12.97 -26.08
C PRO A 21 -3.68 11.93 -26.08
N ILE A 22 -3.32 10.69 -26.41
CA ILE A 22 -4.19 9.53 -26.21
C ILE A 22 -4.33 9.36 -24.69
N ASN A 23 -5.49 9.76 -24.16
CA ASN A 23 -5.90 9.49 -22.78
C ASN A 23 -6.06 7.97 -22.62
N TYR A 24 -4.98 7.28 -22.25
CA TYR A 24 -5.06 5.90 -21.76
C TYR A 24 -5.55 5.94 -20.32
N ALA A 25 -6.88 5.94 -20.15
CA ALA A 25 -7.49 5.50 -18.90
C ALA A 25 -7.31 3.97 -18.82
N ILE A 26 -6.15 3.52 -18.31
CA ILE A 26 -5.92 2.11 -17.99
C ILE A 26 -6.64 1.85 -16.67
N ILE A 27 -7.87 1.38 -16.78
CA ILE A 27 -8.63 0.88 -15.66
C ILE A 27 -8.13 -0.55 -15.43
N PHE A 28 -7.29 -0.75 -14.41
CA PHE A 28 -7.20 -2.06 -13.75
C PHE A 28 -8.54 -2.29 -13.04
N ALA A 29 -9.57 -2.62 -13.83
CA ALA A 29 -10.87 -3.00 -13.31
C ALA A 29 -10.72 -4.40 -12.72
N GLY A 30 -10.36 -4.45 -11.43
CA GLY A 30 -10.98 -5.44 -10.56
C GLY A 30 -12.46 -5.08 -10.52
N SER A 31 -13.23 -5.54 -11.49
CA SER A 31 -14.68 -5.37 -11.55
C SER A 31 -15.30 -6.17 -10.41
N TYR A 32 -15.30 -5.60 -9.21
CA TYR A 32 -16.25 -5.99 -8.18
C TYR A 32 -17.58 -5.36 -8.55
N VAL A 33 -18.48 -6.17 -9.12
CA VAL A 33 -19.90 -5.81 -9.23
C VAL A 33 -20.39 -5.60 -7.80
N PRO A 34 -21.00 -4.45 -7.45
CA PRO A 34 -21.63 -4.31 -6.15
C PRO A 34 -22.69 -5.41 -6.02
N ARG A 35 -22.51 -6.31 -5.04
CA ARG A 35 -23.57 -7.26 -4.66
C ARG A 35 -24.86 -6.45 -4.48
N PRO A 36 -26.00 -6.87 -5.06
CA PRO A 36 -27.25 -6.21 -4.79
C PRO A 36 -27.48 -6.25 -3.28
N LEU A 37 -27.67 -5.07 -2.68
CA LEU A 37 -28.12 -4.92 -1.31
C LEU A 37 -29.25 -5.92 -1.07
N TYR A 38 -29.04 -6.83 -0.12
CA TYR A 38 -30.10 -7.69 0.36
C TYR A 38 -31.31 -6.81 0.66
N ARG A 39 -32.39 -7.06 -0.09
CA ARG A 39 -33.70 -6.50 0.19
C ARG A 39 -34.05 -6.91 1.61
N GLN A 40 -34.06 -5.95 2.53
CA GLN A 40 -34.50 -6.17 3.91
C GLN A 40 -35.86 -6.90 3.86
N PRO A 41 -36.04 -8.01 4.60
CA PRO A 41 -37.37 -8.56 4.80
C PRO A 41 -38.21 -7.50 5.51
N GLN A 42 -39.35 -7.17 4.91
CA GLN A 42 -40.36 -6.31 5.51
C GLN A 42 -40.71 -6.88 6.89
N THR A 43 -40.37 -6.14 7.94
CA THR A 43 -40.84 -6.40 9.29
C THR A 43 -42.37 -6.33 9.31
N PRO A 44 -43.07 -7.35 9.84
CA PRO A 44 -44.51 -7.25 10.05
C PRO A 44 -44.81 -6.14 11.08
N ALA A 45 -45.92 -5.45 10.84
CA ALA A 45 -46.42 -4.36 11.67
C ALA A 45 -46.49 -4.77 13.15
N PHE A 46 -45.78 -4.03 14.00
CA PHE A 46 -45.89 -4.14 15.45
C PHE A 46 -47.22 -3.55 15.91
N GLU A 47 -48.02 -4.40 16.54
CA GLU A 47 -49.24 -4.08 17.27
C GLU A 47 -48.89 -3.26 18.54
N PRO A 48 -49.60 -2.17 18.86
CA PRO A 48 -49.25 -1.34 20.03
C PRO A 48 -49.64 -2.04 21.34
N ALA A 49 -48.65 -2.18 22.23
CA ALA A 49 -48.85 -2.66 23.60
C ALA A 49 -49.66 -1.66 24.46
N PRO A 50 -50.48 -2.14 25.41
CA PRO A 50 -51.30 -1.28 26.26
C PRO A 50 -50.49 -0.51 27.31
N PRO A 51 -51.04 0.60 27.84
CA PRO A 51 -50.33 1.48 28.76
C PRO A 51 -50.14 0.82 30.14
N TYR A 52 -48.88 0.81 30.61
CA TYR A 52 -48.52 0.36 31.95
C TYR A 52 -48.81 1.45 32.99
N ASP A 53 -49.56 1.05 34.01
CA ASP A 53 -49.98 1.84 35.17
C ASP A 53 -48.82 2.04 36.16
N HIS A 54 -48.44 3.30 36.39
CA HIS A 54 -47.47 3.70 37.41
C HIS A 54 -48.15 3.85 38.78
N SER A 55 -48.47 2.74 39.43
CA SER A 55 -48.83 2.79 40.84
C SER A 55 -48.44 1.52 41.60
N LYS A 56 -47.19 1.46 42.08
CA LYS A 56 -46.78 0.83 43.35
C LYS A 56 -45.26 0.89 43.53
N ARG A 57 -44.81 1.76 44.44
CA ARG A 57 -43.51 1.65 45.13
C ARG A 57 -43.65 0.66 46.30
N PRO A 58 -42.68 -0.23 46.51
CA PRO A 58 -42.34 -0.72 47.84
C PRO A 58 -40.99 -0.17 48.34
N PRO A 59 -40.74 -0.20 49.66
CA PRO A 59 -39.77 0.65 50.33
C PRO A 59 -38.34 0.08 50.38
N LEU A 60 -37.41 1.01 50.57
CA LEU A 60 -35.98 0.83 50.75
C LEU A 60 -35.64 -0.05 51.96
N LEU A 61 -34.78 -1.05 51.75
CA LEU A 61 -34.03 -1.74 52.80
C LEU A 61 -32.53 -1.60 52.51
N HIS A 62 -31.83 -0.99 53.47
CA HIS A 62 -30.36 -0.90 53.51
C HIS A 62 -29.72 -2.29 53.65
N PRO A 63 -28.56 -2.53 53.04
CA PRO A 63 -27.64 -3.57 53.48
C PRO A 63 -26.47 -3.00 54.32
N PRO A 64 -25.91 -3.82 55.23
CA PRO A 64 -24.96 -3.39 56.25
C PRO A 64 -23.51 -3.31 55.75
N LEU A 65 -22.76 -2.43 56.42
CA LEU A 65 -21.30 -2.31 56.38
C LEU A 65 -20.62 -3.59 56.89
N SER A 66 -19.66 -4.08 56.12
CA SER A 66 -18.64 -5.03 56.57
C SER A 66 -17.23 -4.49 56.24
N PRO A 67 -16.24 -4.69 57.13
CA PRO A 67 -14.94 -4.04 57.07
C PRO A 67 -13.95 -4.80 56.17
N SER A 68 -13.24 -4.06 55.32
CA SER A 68 -12.13 -4.56 54.49
C SER A 68 -10.84 -4.67 55.31
N LEU A 69 -10.28 -5.88 55.38
CA LEU A 69 -8.88 -6.12 55.74
C LEU A 69 -7.93 -5.64 54.62
N PRO A 70 -6.70 -5.20 54.94
CA PRO A 70 -5.69 -4.84 53.94
C PRO A 70 -4.98 -6.10 53.44
N SER A 71 -5.26 -6.49 52.19
CA SER A 71 -4.46 -7.46 51.46
C SER A 71 -3.17 -6.79 50.98
N HIS A 72 -2.04 -7.17 51.56
CA HIS A 72 -0.71 -6.90 51.02
C HIS A 72 -0.63 -7.49 49.60
N THR A 73 -0.69 -6.62 48.60
CA THR A 73 -0.27 -6.96 47.24
C THR A 73 1.25 -6.97 47.24
N ALA A 74 1.81 -8.17 47.12
CA ALA A 74 3.21 -8.36 46.78
C ALA A 74 3.49 -7.63 45.47
N ALA A 75 4.34 -6.61 45.53
CA ALA A 75 4.94 -6.00 44.36
C ALA A 75 5.68 -7.11 43.60
N ALA A 76 5.13 -7.53 42.47
CA ALA A 76 5.84 -8.36 41.52
C ALA A 76 7.08 -7.58 41.09
N HIS A 77 8.25 -8.09 41.47
CA HIS A 77 9.52 -7.64 40.93
C HIS A 77 9.50 -7.90 39.42
N ASP A 78 9.35 -6.84 38.63
CA ASP A 78 9.72 -6.87 37.22
C ASP A 78 11.21 -7.31 37.13
N PRO A 79 11.55 -8.29 36.27
CA PRO A 79 12.93 -8.69 36.08
C PRO A 79 13.79 -7.50 35.59
N PRO A 80 15.10 -7.48 35.88
CA PRO A 80 15.99 -6.37 35.54
C PRO A 80 15.87 -6.01 34.05
N GLY A 81 15.53 -4.74 33.82
CA GLY A 81 15.06 -4.21 32.55
C GLY A 81 16.03 -4.41 31.41
N HIS A 82 15.70 -5.35 30.53
CA HIS A 82 16.28 -5.42 29.20
C HIS A 82 15.76 -4.26 28.35
N VAL A 83 16.69 -3.64 27.64
CA VAL A 83 16.46 -2.57 26.67
C VAL A 83 15.79 -3.21 25.47
N ARG A 84 14.48 -3.43 25.54
CA ARG A 84 13.73 -3.78 24.36
C ARG A 84 13.51 -2.47 23.61
N LEU A 85 14.00 -2.39 22.37
CA LEU A 85 13.35 -1.53 21.35
C LEU A 85 11.84 -1.78 21.44
N VAL A 86 11.00 -0.84 21.03
CA VAL A 86 9.57 -1.01 21.27
C VAL A 86 9.04 -2.17 20.39
N HIS A 87 9.07 -3.38 20.94
CA HIS A 87 8.66 -4.64 20.31
C HIS A 87 7.20 -4.97 20.63
N GLN A 88 6.41 -3.96 20.97
CA GLN A 88 4.99 -4.15 21.23
C GLN A 88 4.28 -4.19 19.88
N TYR A 89 4.37 -5.33 19.21
CA TYR A 89 3.51 -5.65 18.09
C TYR A 89 2.06 -5.47 18.56
N CYS A 90 1.25 -4.75 17.78
CA CYS A 90 -0.21 -4.83 17.94
C CYS A 90 -0.56 -6.31 17.88
N LYS A 91 -0.87 -6.90 19.04
CA LYS A 91 -1.56 -8.19 19.12
C LYS A 91 -3.00 -7.97 18.64
N VAL A 92 -3.15 -7.57 17.39
CA VAL A 92 -4.37 -7.89 16.67
C VAL A 92 -4.37 -9.41 16.64
N HIS A 93 -5.33 -10.03 17.30
CA HIS A 93 -5.57 -11.45 17.15
C HIS A 93 -5.96 -11.69 15.69
N MET A 94 -4.98 -11.76 14.77
CA MET A 94 -5.22 -11.95 13.33
C MET A 94 -6.01 -13.23 13.07
N ASN A 95 -5.94 -14.19 13.98
CA ASN A 95 -6.73 -15.42 13.98
C ASN A 95 -8.25 -15.20 14.15
N SER A 96 -8.70 -13.97 14.43
CA SER A 96 -10.12 -13.62 14.56
C SER A 96 -10.69 -12.86 13.35
N LEU A 97 -9.86 -12.51 12.37
CA LEU A 97 -10.31 -11.84 11.15
C LEU A 97 -10.90 -12.87 10.17
N PRO A 98 -11.99 -12.54 9.46
CA PRO A 98 -12.44 -13.32 8.32
C PRO A 98 -11.29 -13.51 7.32
N PRO A 99 -11.06 -14.74 6.81
CA PRO A 99 -9.94 -15.02 5.91
C PRO A 99 -9.98 -14.20 4.62
N GLU A 100 -11.19 -13.83 4.16
CA GLU A 100 -11.40 -12.99 2.98
C GLU A 100 -10.85 -11.57 3.22
N LEU A 101 -11.14 -11.00 4.39
CA LEU A 101 -10.66 -9.67 4.77
C LEU A 101 -9.13 -9.68 4.94
N LEU A 102 -8.58 -10.74 5.54
CA LEU A 102 -7.13 -10.91 5.68
C LEU A 102 -6.45 -10.98 4.31
N HIS A 103 -7.04 -11.72 3.35
CA HIS A 103 -6.51 -11.79 1.99
C HIS A 103 -6.49 -10.42 1.31
N VAL A 104 -7.59 -9.67 1.42
CA VAL A 104 -7.71 -8.32 0.85
C VAL A 104 -6.71 -7.35 1.50
N LEU A 105 -6.53 -7.42 2.82
CA LEU A 105 -5.56 -6.62 3.56
C LEU A 105 -4.13 -6.94 3.14
N ASN A 106 -3.77 -8.21 3.05
CA ASN A 106 -2.45 -8.64 2.61
C ASN A 106 -2.16 -8.20 1.17
N GLN A 107 -3.14 -8.29 0.27
CA GLN A 107 -3.00 -7.83 -1.10
C GLN A 107 -2.76 -6.31 -1.17
N ALA A 108 -3.53 -5.53 -0.41
CA ALA A 108 -3.38 -4.08 -0.37
C ALA A 108 -2.07 -3.64 0.29
N TYR A 109 -1.65 -4.32 1.36
CA TYR A 109 -0.36 -4.06 1.99
C TYR A 109 0.80 -4.42 1.06
N PHE A 110 0.71 -5.52 0.32
CA PHE A 110 1.69 -5.88 -0.70
C PHE A 110 1.80 -4.79 -1.78
N LEU A 111 0.67 -4.28 -2.29
CA LEU A 111 0.66 -3.18 -3.25
C LEU A 111 1.24 -1.89 -2.66
N HIS A 112 0.92 -1.58 -1.40
CA HIS A 112 1.49 -0.45 -0.67
C HIS A 112 3.02 -0.55 -0.57
N VAL A 113 3.56 -1.70 -0.13
CA VAL A 113 5.01 -1.92 -0.04
C VAL A 113 5.65 -1.89 -1.43
N LEU A 114 5.00 -2.45 -2.45
CA LEU A 114 5.50 -2.43 -3.82
C LEU A 114 5.58 -1.00 -4.41
N ALA A 115 4.62 -0.14 -4.04
CA ALA A 115 4.62 1.26 -4.43
C ALA A 115 5.66 2.10 -3.67
N THR A 116 5.84 1.81 -2.38
CA THR A 116 6.64 2.64 -1.47
C THR A 116 8.09 2.22 -1.36
N ASP A 117 8.35 0.92 -1.30
CA ASP A 117 9.69 0.34 -1.18
C ASP A 117 9.81 -0.96 -1.99
N PRO A 118 9.86 -0.87 -3.34
CA PRO A 118 9.91 -2.04 -4.20
C PRO A 118 11.16 -2.92 -3.96
N ALA A 119 12.24 -2.33 -3.43
CA ALA A 119 13.48 -3.05 -3.15
C ALA A 119 13.33 -4.11 -2.05
N LYS A 120 12.31 -3.99 -1.19
CA LYS A 120 12.01 -4.99 -0.16
C LYS A 120 11.37 -6.26 -0.71
N LEU A 121 10.62 -6.15 -1.80
CA LEU A 121 9.86 -7.27 -2.40
C LEU A 121 10.56 -7.86 -3.62
N ILE A 122 11.26 -7.03 -4.39
CA ILE A 122 11.89 -7.42 -5.63
C ILE A 122 13.31 -7.94 -5.32
N PRO A 123 13.67 -9.17 -5.74
CA PRO A 123 15.02 -9.68 -5.58
C PRO A 123 16.04 -8.75 -6.24
N PRO A 124 17.21 -8.54 -5.63
CA PRO A 124 18.23 -7.63 -6.18
C PRO A 124 18.62 -8.04 -7.61
N GLY A 125 18.68 -7.06 -8.51
CA GLY A 125 19.01 -7.26 -9.92
C GLY A 125 17.84 -7.67 -10.82
N LYS A 126 16.63 -7.86 -10.28
CA LYS A 126 15.41 -7.99 -11.08
C LYS A 126 14.69 -6.64 -11.16
N SER A 127 14.10 -6.34 -12.31
CA SER A 127 13.19 -5.20 -12.46
C SER A 127 11.75 -5.62 -12.14
N LEU A 128 10.95 -4.63 -11.73
CA LEU A 128 9.52 -4.80 -11.49
C LEU A 128 8.81 -5.38 -12.72
N LEU A 129 9.16 -4.87 -13.90
CA LEU A 129 8.63 -5.30 -15.19
C LEU A 129 8.99 -6.76 -15.50
N SER A 130 10.20 -7.19 -15.18
CA SER A 130 10.63 -8.59 -15.31
C SER A 130 9.84 -9.53 -14.41
N MET A 131 9.45 -9.08 -13.20
CA MET A 131 8.58 -9.86 -12.32
C MET A 131 7.14 -9.94 -12.85
N MET A 132 6.55 -8.82 -13.28
CA MET A 132 5.16 -8.79 -13.76
C MET A 132 4.95 -9.50 -15.10
N THR A 133 5.94 -9.45 -16.00
CA THR A 133 5.89 -10.18 -17.27
C THR A 133 6.04 -11.68 -17.08
N ARG A 134 6.74 -12.13 -16.03
CA ARG A 134 6.93 -13.55 -15.71
C ARG A 134 5.90 -14.12 -14.75
N SER A 135 5.11 -13.28 -14.08
CA SER A 135 4.07 -13.72 -13.15
C SER A 135 2.81 -14.24 -13.84
N GLN A 136 2.79 -14.32 -15.18
CA GLN A 136 1.84 -15.22 -15.84
C GLN A 136 1.99 -16.61 -15.22
N PRO A 137 0.88 -17.30 -14.94
CA PRO A 137 0.87 -18.52 -14.15
C PRO A 137 1.69 -19.59 -14.86
N VAL A 138 2.98 -19.65 -14.55
CA VAL A 138 3.73 -20.89 -14.62
C VAL A 138 3.01 -21.76 -13.61
N SER A 139 2.20 -22.69 -14.10
CA SER A 139 1.46 -23.68 -13.34
C SER A 139 2.26 -24.10 -12.11
N ILE A 140 1.90 -23.51 -10.96
CA ILE A 140 2.54 -23.83 -9.68
C ILE A 140 2.36 -25.34 -9.51
N PRO A 141 3.40 -26.09 -9.10
CA PRO A 141 3.31 -27.53 -8.95
C PRO A 141 2.06 -27.88 -8.15
N GLU A 142 1.16 -28.62 -8.81
CA GLU A 142 -0.19 -28.92 -8.35
C GLU A 142 -0.16 -29.41 -6.90
N THR A 143 -0.59 -28.58 -5.97
CA THR A 143 -0.91 -29.07 -4.63
C THR A 143 -2.19 -29.88 -4.73
N THR A 144 -2.39 -30.84 -3.84
CA THR A 144 -3.59 -31.69 -3.85
C THR A 144 -4.89 -30.89 -3.79
N GLU A 145 -4.83 -29.68 -3.22
CA GLU A 145 -5.96 -28.73 -3.17
C GLU A 145 -6.28 -28.12 -4.55
N THR A 146 -5.27 -27.77 -5.36
CA THR A 146 -5.52 -27.24 -6.71
C THR A 146 -6.13 -28.29 -7.62
N VAL A 147 -5.71 -29.56 -7.49
CA VAL A 147 -6.30 -30.66 -8.27
C VAL A 147 -7.78 -30.86 -7.97
N LEU A 148 -8.17 -30.73 -6.69
CA LEU A 148 -9.57 -30.83 -6.30
C LEU A 148 -10.39 -29.63 -6.81
N HIS A 149 -9.84 -28.41 -6.66
CA HIS A 149 -10.47 -27.20 -7.19
C HIS A 149 -10.70 -27.32 -8.70
N ASP A 150 -9.69 -27.72 -9.47
CA ASP A 150 -9.78 -27.89 -10.92
C ASP A 150 -10.81 -28.94 -11.34
N ARG A 151 -10.96 -30.02 -10.55
CA ARG A 151 -11.99 -31.04 -10.81
C ARG A 151 -13.39 -30.51 -10.55
N VAL A 152 -13.58 -29.81 -9.42
CA VAL A 152 -14.87 -29.20 -9.07
C VAL A 152 -15.24 -28.16 -10.12
N GLU A 153 -14.30 -27.29 -10.49
CA GLU A 153 -14.49 -26.29 -11.54
C GLU A 153 -14.87 -26.93 -12.88
N LYS A 154 -14.17 -27.98 -13.31
CA LYS A 154 -14.51 -28.72 -14.55
C LYS A 154 -15.92 -29.30 -14.50
N VAL A 155 -16.33 -29.90 -13.38
CA VAL A 155 -17.67 -30.48 -13.23
C VAL A 155 -18.74 -29.40 -13.23
N VAL A 156 -18.51 -28.28 -12.53
CA VAL A 156 -19.44 -27.14 -12.47
C VAL A 156 -19.56 -26.47 -13.84
N HIS A 157 -18.45 -26.22 -14.53
CA HIS A 157 -18.46 -25.67 -15.89
C HIS A 157 -19.16 -26.62 -16.86
N GLN A 158 -18.90 -27.92 -16.78
CA GLN A 158 -19.58 -28.91 -17.62
C GLN A 158 -21.09 -28.91 -17.36
N ALA A 159 -21.51 -28.91 -16.09
CA ALA A 159 -22.93 -28.85 -15.73
C ALA A 159 -23.59 -27.57 -16.26
N PHE A 160 -22.96 -26.41 -16.10
CA PHE A 160 -23.44 -25.13 -16.61
C PHE A 160 -23.63 -25.14 -18.13
N TRP A 161 -22.66 -25.68 -18.88
CA TRP A 161 -22.75 -25.73 -20.34
C TRP A 161 -23.75 -26.77 -20.85
N ASN A 162 -23.92 -27.89 -20.14
CA ASN A 162 -24.94 -28.88 -20.47
C ASN A 162 -26.34 -28.31 -20.23
N GLU A 163 -26.58 -27.63 -19.12
CA GLU A 163 -27.83 -26.93 -18.83
C GLU A 163 -28.12 -25.83 -19.88
N ALA A 164 -27.09 -25.09 -20.31
CA ALA A 164 -27.21 -24.13 -21.40
C ALA A 164 -27.65 -24.81 -22.70
N LEU A 165 -27.08 -25.97 -23.03
CA LEU A 165 -27.38 -26.73 -24.24
C LEU A 165 -28.81 -27.26 -24.23
N GLU A 166 -29.26 -27.82 -23.11
CA GLU A 166 -30.63 -28.28 -22.94
C GLU A 166 -31.63 -27.11 -23.07
N SER A 167 -31.33 -25.98 -22.42
CA SER A 167 -32.18 -24.78 -22.46
C SER A 167 -32.26 -24.17 -23.86
N LEU A 168 -31.14 -24.07 -24.58
CA LEU A 168 -31.09 -23.50 -25.93
C LEU A 168 -31.64 -24.46 -27.00
N SER A 169 -31.63 -25.78 -26.75
CA SER A 169 -32.22 -26.78 -27.63
C SER A 169 -33.75 -26.88 -27.50
N SER A 170 -34.35 -26.27 -26.47
CA SER A 170 -35.81 -26.18 -26.32
C SER A 170 -36.43 -25.46 -27.52
N SER A 171 -37.60 -25.90 -27.96
CA SER A 171 -38.35 -25.22 -29.05
C SER A 171 -39.01 -23.92 -28.60
N GLU A 172 -39.03 -23.64 -27.30
CA GLU A 172 -39.71 -22.49 -26.72
C GLU A 172 -38.78 -21.26 -26.66
N PRO A 173 -39.09 -20.15 -27.35
CA PRO A 173 -38.22 -18.97 -27.39
C PRO A 173 -38.05 -18.28 -26.03
N SER A 174 -39.03 -18.38 -25.13
CA SER A 174 -39.00 -17.78 -23.79
C SER A 174 -37.83 -18.32 -22.95
N VAL A 175 -37.63 -19.65 -22.98
CA VAL A 175 -36.54 -20.36 -22.28
C VAL A 175 -35.19 -20.01 -22.93
N GLN A 176 -35.14 -20.01 -24.27
CA GLN A 176 -33.92 -19.66 -25.01
C GLN A 176 -33.46 -18.23 -24.70
N LEU A 177 -34.37 -17.25 -24.73
CA LEU A 177 -34.06 -15.83 -24.49
C LEU A 177 -33.54 -15.58 -23.07
N LEU A 178 -34.11 -16.25 -22.06
CA LEU A 178 -33.64 -16.13 -20.68
C LEU A 178 -32.20 -16.64 -20.56
N ARG A 179 -31.88 -17.78 -21.17
CA ARG A 179 -30.52 -18.34 -21.13
C ARG A 179 -29.52 -17.50 -21.93
N LEU A 180 -29.91 -17.02 -23.12
CA LEU A 180 -29.08 -16.14 -23.94
C LEU A 180 -28.75 -14.84 -23.21
N LYS A 181 -29.69 -14.26 -22.46
CA LYS A 181 -29.43 -13.06 -21.66
C LYS A 181 -28.31 -13.26 -20.63
N GLY A 182 -28.27 -14.42 -19.98
CA GLY A 182 -27.17 -14.79 -19.07
C GLY A 182 -25.83 -14.87 -19.82
N LEU A 183 -25.80 -15.59 -20.94
CA LEU A 183 -24.58 -15.72 -21.76
C LEU A 183 -24.09 -14.38 -22.32
N TYR A 184 -24.99 -13.45 -22.63
CA TYR A 184 -24.63 -12.10 -23.08
C TYR A 184 -23.98 -11.29 -21.96
N ALA A 185 -24.45 -11.44 -20.71
CA ALA A 185 -23.83 -10.81 -19.56
C ALA A 185 -22.43 -11.37 -19.30
N ASP A 186 -22.26 -12.70 -19.36
CA ASP A 186 -20.96 -13.35 -19.22
C ASP A 186 -19.98 -12.91 -20.33
N LEU A 187 -20.49 -12.78 -21.56
CA LEU A 187 -19.71 -12.28 -22.70
C LEU A 187 -19.38 -10.80 -22.54
N HIS A 188 -20.31 -9.99 -22.06
CA HIS A 188 -20.09 -8.57 -21.79
C HIS A 188 -18.99 -8.40 -20.74
N GLU A 189 -19.03 -9.12 -19.62
CA GLU A 189 -17.98 -9.11 -18.60
C GLU A 189 -16.62 -9.57 -19.17
N SER A 190 -16.65 -10.60 -20.01
CA SER A 190 -15.45 -11.11 -20.67
C SER A 190 -14.85 -10.09 -21.65
N LEU A 191 -15.67 -9.33 -22.38
CA LEU A 191 -15.21 -8.38 -23.41
C LEU A 191 -15.02 -6.95 -22.92
N ALA A 192 -15.61 -6.58 -21.78
CA ALA A 192 -15.52 -5.23 -21.20
C ALA A 192 -14.08 -4.68 -21.09
N PRO A 193 -13.05 -5.43 -20.64
CA PRO A 193 -11.70 -4.86 -20.54
C PRO A 193 -11.00 -4.75 -21.91
N LEU A 194 -11.51 -5.42 -22.94
CA LEU A 194 -10.95 -5.34 -24.29
C LEU A 194 -11.46 -4.09 -25.00
N PHE A 195 -12.72 -3.69 -24.79
CA PHE A 195 -13.38 -2.60 -25.51
C PHE A 195 -13.52 -1.30 -24.71
N PRO A 196 -13.47 -0.11 -25.37
CA PRO A 196 -13.89 1.12 -24.75
C PRO A 196 -15.34 1.02 -24.28
N VAL A 197 -15.68 1.65 -23.15
CA VAL A 197 -17.02 1.58 -22.53
C VAL A 197 -18.14 2.04 -23.49
N ALA A 198 -17.83 2.95 -24.42
CA ALA A 198 -18.78 3.47 -25.41
C ALA A 198 -18.85 2.65 -26.72
N HIS A 199 -18.20 1.49 -26.80
CA HIS A 199 -18.18 0.69 -28.02
C HIS A 199 -19.55 0.07 -28.31
N THR A 200 -19.94 0.06 -29.59
CA THR A 200 -21.26 -0.41 -30.06
C THR A 200 -21.56 -1.85 -29.63
N VAL A 201 -20.54 -2.72 -29.67
CA VAL A 201 -20.65 -4.12 -29.20
C VAL A 201 -21.05 -4.22 -27.73
N LEU A 202 -20.41 -3.45 -26.83
CA LEU A 202 -20.75 -3.51 -25.40
C LEU A 202 -22.16 -2.95 -25.16
N GLN A 203 -22.53 -1.89 -25.89
CA GLN A 203 -23.88 -1.35 -25.85
C GLN A 203 -24.91 -2.38 -26.33
N ALA A 204 -24.64 -3.09 -27.44
CA ALA A 204 -25.50 -4.14 -27.97
C ALA A 204 -25.69 -5.30 -26.96
N LEU A 205 -24.60 -5.75 -26.32
CA LEU A 205 -24.66 -6.79 -25.29
C LEU A 205 -25.41 -6.35 -24.01
N SER A 206 -25.35 -5.06 -23.67
CA SER A 206 -26.08 -4.49 -22.53
C SER A 206 -27.56 -4.20 -22.85
N SER A 207 -27.91 -4.10 -24.14
CA SER A 207 -29.27 -3.77 -24.59
C SER A 207 -30.23 -4.96 -24.44
N PRO A 208 -31.53 -4.72 -24.20
CA PRO A 208 -32.50 -5.79 -24.16
C PRO A 208 -32.57 -6.51 -25.53
N LEU A 209 -32.58 -7.84 -25.50
CA LEU A 209 -32.68 -8.67 -26.70
C LEU A 209 -33.88 -8.25 -27.55
N PRO A 210 -33.71 -8.02 -28.87
CA PRO A 210 -34.82 -7.65 -29.73
C PRO A 210 -35.85 -8.79 -29.77
N PRO A 211 -37.16 -8.47 -29.84
CA PRO A 211 -38.19 -9.49 -30.01
C PRO A 211 -38.02 -10.13 -31.39
N THR A 212 -37.48 -11.35 -31.44
CA THR A 212 -37.25 -12.08 -32.69
C THR A 212 -37.90 -13.46 -32.64
N SER A 213 -38.41 -13.92 -33.79
CA SER A 213 -38.99 -15.25 -33.93
C SER A 213 -37.95 -16.39 -33.98
N SER A 214 -36.67 -16.05 -34.16
CA SER A 214 -35.55 -16.99 -34.22
C SER A 214 -34.34 -16.46 -33.43
N PRO A 215 -34.36 -16.51 -32.09
CA PRO A 215 -33.37 -15.84 -31.25
C PRO A 215 -31.94 -16.37 -31.46
N LEU A 216 -31.78 -17.65 -31.78
CA LEU A 216 -30.46 -18.24 -32.05
C LEU A 216 -29.82 -17.69 -33.33
N ARG A 217 -30.60 -17.46 -34.40
CA ARG A 217 -30.08 -16.87 -35.65
C ARG A 217 -29.68 -15.41 -35.46
N SER A 218 -30.50 -14.64 -34.75
CA SER A 218 -30.18 -13.25 -34.39
C SER A 218 -28.90 -13.19 -33.56
N THR A 219 -28.71 -14.15 -32.65
CA THR A 219 -27.48 -14.26 -31.84
C THR A 219 -26.25 -14.55 -32.71
N LEU A 220 -26.35 -15.44 -33.71
CA LEU A 220 -25.24 -15.72 -34.62
C LEU A 220 -24.79 -14.47 -35.40
N VAL A 221 -25.72 -13.61 -35.81
CA VAL A 221 -25.38 -12.34 -36.46
C VAL A 221 -24.61 -11.43 -35.51
N LEU A 222 -25.09 -11.28 -34.27
CA LEU A 222 -24.39 -10.49 -33.26
C LEU A 222 -23.00 -11.07 -32.96
N LEU A 223 -22.86 -12.40 -32.87
CA LEU A 223 -21.57 -13.05 -32.65
C LEU A 223 -20.60 -12.82 -33.82
N ASP A 224 -21.06 -12.82 -35.07
CA ASP A 224 -20.20 -12.46 -36.21
C ASP A 224 -19.76 -10.99 -36.16
N GLU A 225 -20.66 -10.07 -35.77
CA GLU A 225 -20.32 -8.65 -35.56
C GLU A 225 -19.27 -8.48 -34.44
N ILE A 226 -19.39 -9.24 -33.35
CA ILE A 226 -18.40 -9.24 -32.26
C ILE A 226 -17.05 -9.77 -32.75
N LEU A 227 -17.03 -10.86 -33.52
CA LEU A 227 -15.80 -11.41 -34.07
C LEU A 227 -15.13 -10.45 -35.07
N ALA A 228 -15.92 -9.75 -35.88
CA ALA A 228 -15.42 -8.70 -36.76
C ALA A 228 -14.78 -7.54 -35.96
N ALA A 229 -15.46 -7.05 -34.92
CA ALA A 229 -14.93 -6.00 -34.06
C ALA A 229 -13.70 -6.44 -33.26
N LEU A 230 -13.64 -7.71 -32.84
CA LEU A 230 -12.44 -8.28 -32.23
C LEU A 230 -11.29 -8.29 -33.23
N ARG A 231 -11.51 -8.78 -34.46
CA ARG A 231 -10.47 -8.82 -35.51
C ARG A 231 -9.81 -7.46 -35.73
N GLU A 232 -10.59 -6.39 -35.76
CA GLU A 232 -10.07 -5.03 -35.98
C GLU A 232 -9.10 -4.54 -34.88
N ARG A 233 -9.12 -5.17 -33.70
CA ARG A 233 -8.36 -4.72 -32.52
C ARG A 233 -7.35 -5.75 -32.01
N CYS A 234 -7.43 -6.98 -32.51
CA CYS A 234 -6.51 -8.05 -32.16
C CYS A 234 -5.19 -7.93 -32.91
N ALA A 235 -4.14 -8.53 -32.35
CA ALA A 235 -2.89 -8.70 -33.08
C ALA A 235 -3.10 -9.71 -34.23
N PRO A 236 -2.45 -9.53 -35.40
CA PRO A 236 -2.64 -10.40 -36.57
C PRO A 236 -2.36 -11.89 -36.32
N VAL A 237 -1.63 -12.22 -35.26
CA VAL A 237 -1.36 -13.61 -34.85
C VAL A 237 -2.62 -14.38 -34.46
N ARG A 238 -3.70 -13.70 -34.07
CA ARG A 238 -4.97 -14.29 -33.63
C ARG A 238 -6.06 -14.29 -34.71
N ASP A 239 -5.82 -13.63 -35.84
CA ASP A 239 -6.72 -13.65 -37.01
C ASP A 239 -7.15 -15.06 -37.44
N PRO A 240 -6.27 -16.10 -37.50
CA PRO A 240 -6.71 -17.43 -37.92
C PRO A 240 -7.73 -18.08 -36.97
N ASP A 241 -7.60 -17.84 -35.66
CA ASP A 241 -8.54 -18.36 -34.65
C ASP A 241 -9.92 -17.70 -34.82
N ILE A 242 -9.93 -16.38 -35.05
CA ILE A 242 -11.14 -15.60 -35.32
C ILE A 242 -11.80 -16.05 -36.63
N ASP A 243 -11.01 -16.23 -37.69
CA ASP A 243 -11.51 -16.68 -38.99
C ASP A 243 -12.12 -18.07 -38.93
N ALA A 244 -11.51 -19.00 -38.18
CA ALA A 244 -12.07 -20.32 -37.97
C ALA A 244 -13.46 -20.27 -37.32
N LEU A 245 -13.66 -19.37 -36.35
CA LEU A 245 -14.97 -19.15 -35.71
C LEU A 245 -15.98 -18.47 -36.65
N ARG A 246 -15.54 -17.49 -37.45
CA ARG A 246 -16.44 -16.86 -38.44
C ARG A 246 -16.87 -17.86 -39.51
N ILE A 247 -15.97 -18.72 -39.98
CA ILE A 247 -16.29 -19.75 -40.98
C ILE A 247 -17.33 -20.73 -40.42
N SER A 248 -17.23 -21.13 -39.15
CA SER A 248 -18.21 -22.02 -38.52
C SER A 248 -19.58 -21.37 -38.34
N ILE A 249 -19.64 -20.08 -37.99
CA ILE A 249 -20.88 -19.30 -37.89
C ILE A 249 -21.56 -19.12 -39.27
N ASN A 250 -20.78 -18.86 -40.31
CA ASN A 250 -21.28 -18.64 -41.67
C ASN A 250 -21.77 -19.92 -42.36
N SER A 251 -21.47 -21.10 -41.81
CA SER A 251 -21.91 -22.40 -42.31
C SER A 251 -22.84 -23.11 -41.31
N PRO A 252 -24.01 -22.51 -40.95
CA PRO A 252 -24.82 -23.02 -39.85
C PRO A 252 -25.44 -24.38 -40.19
N PRO A 253 -25.39 -25.35 -39.27
CA PRO A 253 -26.04 -26.64 -39.47
C PRO A 253 -27.57 -26.48 -39.48
N HIS A 254 -28.24 -27.27 -40.33
CA HIS A 254 -29.69 -27.19 -40.51
C HIS A 254 -30.55 -27.62 -39.30
N PRO A 255 -30.16 -28.62 -38.48
CA PRO A 255 -30.94 -28.98 -37.29
C PRO A 255 -30.89 -27.89 -36.19
N PRO A 256 -32.00 -27.62 -35.49
CA PRO A 256 -32.04 -26.62 -34.41
C PRO A 256 -31.15 -27.01 -33.22
N ALA A 257 -31.06 -28.30 -32.89
CA ALA A 257 -30.20 -28.80 -31.81
C ALA A 257 -28.70 -28.59 -32.11
N SER A 258 -28.28 -28.83 -33.37
CA SER A 258 -26.91 -28.54 -33.78
C SER A 258 -26.62 -27.04 -33.85
N LEU A 259 -27.64 -26.21 -34.11
CA LEU A 259 -27.49 -24.76 -34.10
C LEU A 259 -27.30 -24.25 -32.67
N ALA A 260 -28.04 -24.78 -31.69
CA ALA A 260 -27.84 -24.49 -30.27
C ALA A 260 -26.41 -24.88 -29.80
N ALA A 261 -25.93 -26.07 -30.22
CA ALA A 261 -24.56 -26.50 -29.95
C ALA A 261 -23.52 -25.54 -30.56
N LEU A 262 -23.69 -25.13 -31.83
CA LEU A 262 -22.81 -24.17 -32.49
C LEU A 262 -22.77 -22.80 -31.76
N VAL A 263 -23.92 -22.29 -31.31
CA VAL A 263 -23.99 -21.05 -30.53
C VAL A 263 -23.22 -21.18 -29.22
N ILE A 264 -23.37 -22.30 -28.50
CA ILE A 264 -22.63 -22.53 -27.25
C ILE A 264 -21.14 -22.65 -27.49
N ASP A 265 -20.73 -23.41 -28.50
CA ASP A 265 -19.32 -23.61 -28.81
C ASP A 265 -18.65 -22.30 -29.25
N THR A 266 -19.38 -21.44 -29.96
CA THR A 266 -18.91 -20.08 -30.29
C THR A 266 -18.82 -19.19 -29.05
N PHE A 267 -19.78 -19.21 -28.11
CA PHE A 267 -19.65 -18.49 -26.83
C PHE A 267 -18.43 -18.96 -26.03
N LYS A 268 -18.24 -20.28 -25.88
CA LYS A 268 -17.08 -20.87 -25.19
C LYS A 268 -15.78 -20.42 -25.83
N ALA A 269 -15.69 -20.52 -27.15
CA ALA A 269 -14.51 -20.13 -27.91
C ALA A 269 -14.26 -18.62 -27.81
N LEU A 270 -15.29 -17.78 -27.81
CA LEU A 270 -15.15 -16.33 -27.71
C LEU A 270 -14.71 -15.90 -26.30
N ILE A 271 -15.23 -16.53 -25.24
CA ILE A 271 -14.76 -16.30 -23.86
C ILE A 271 -13.30 -16.74 -23.70
N ALA A 272 -12.92 -17.90 -24.24
CA ALA A 272 -11.55 -18.39 -24.22
C ALA A 272 -10.60 -17.53 -25.07
N LEU A 273 -11.07 -17.02 -26.21
CA LEU A 273 -10.33 -16.08 -27.03
C LEU A 273 -10.18 -14.74 -26.28
N ALA A 274 -11.23 -14.24 -25.64
CA ALA A 274 -11.19 -13.01 -24.87
C ALA A 274 -10.19 -13.09 -23.72
N SER A 275 -10.11 -14.20 -22.99
CA SER A 275 -9.09 -14.39 -21.95
C SER A 275 -7.67 -14.39 -22.52
N THR A 276 -7.47 -15.03 -23.67
CA THR A 276 -6.18 -15.02 -24.39
C THR A 276 -5.81 -13.62 -24.85
N LEU A 277 -6.76 -12.87 -25.41
CA LEU A 277 -6.56 -11.48 -25.84
C LEU A 277 -6.30 -10.54 -24.68
N LYS A 278 -6.90 -10.76 -23.51
CA LYS A 278 -6.55 -10.03 -22.28
C LYS A 278 -5.10 -10.30 -21.88
N ALA A 279 -4.64 -11.55 -21.99
CA ALA A 279 -3.25 -11.90 -21.69
C ALA A 279 -2.28 -11.25 -22.70
N ASP A 280 -2.60 -11.28 -23.99
CA ASP A 280 -1.80 -10.63 -25.03
C ASP A 280 -1.77 -9.10 -24.84
N LEU A 281 -2.92 -8.49 -24.53
CA LEU A 281 -3.03 -7.05 -24.26
C LEU A 281 -2.24 -6.66 -23.02
N THR A 282 -2.39 -7.39 -21.91
CA THR A 282 -1.62 -7.12 -20.68
C THR A 282 -0.13 -7.29 -20.93
N GLN A 283 0.30 -8.33 -21.65
CA GLN A 283 1.70 -8.50 -22.02
C GLN A 283 2.22 -7.39 -22.94
N SER A 284 1.44 -6.97 -23.93
CA SER A 284 1.81 -5.87 -24.83
C SER A 284 1.88 -4.53 -24.10
N VAL A 285 0.91 -4.25 -23.24
CA VAL A 285 0.88 -3.01 -22.42
C VAL A 285 2.04 -3.01 -21.46
N LEU A 286 2.28 -4.09 -20.72
CA LEU A 286 3.42 -4.21 -19.81
C LEU A 286 4.76 -4.13 -20.55
N GLY A 287 4.85 -4.66 -21.78
CA GLY A 287 6.04 -4.57 -22.61
C GLY A 287 6.32 -3.16 -23.16
N ALA A 288 5.27 -2.36 -23.38
CA ALA A 288 5.38 -0.98 -23.86
C ALA A 288 5.62 0.04 -22.74
N MET A 289 5.26 -0.30 -21.50
CA MET A 289 5.42 0.59 -20.35
C MET A 289 6.87 0.66 -19.88
N SER A 290 7.33 1.88 -19.62
CA SER A 290 8.57 2.09 -18.85
C SER A 290 8.38 1.71 -17.38
N GLU A 291 9.48 1.39 -16.70
CA GLU A 291 9.44 1.04 -15.27
C GLU A 291 8.86 2.18 -14.41
N SER A 292 9.15 3.43 -14.74
CA SER A 292 8.58 4.60 -14.04
C SER A 292 7.06 4.72 -14.23
N GLN A 293 6.55 4.46 -15.44
CA GLN A 293 5.11 4.42 -15.69
C GLN A 293 4.45 3.27 -14.93
N LEU A 294 5.09 2.10 -14.88
CA LEU A 294 4.58 0.96 -14.15
C LEU A 294 4.54 1.25 -12.64
N THR A 295 5.59 1.82 -12.07
CA THR A 295 5.61 2.28 -10.68
C THR A 295 4.51 3.31 -10.41
N ALA A 296 4.26 4.25 -11.31
CA ALA A 296 3.20 5.24 -11.16
C ALA A 296 1.79 4.60 -11.16
N VAL A 297 1.56 3.62 -12.03
CA VAL A 297 0.29 2.86 -12.08
C VAL A 297 0.11 2.02 -10.82
N ILE A 298 1.16 1.34 -10.34
CA ILE A 298 1.11 0.58 -9.08
C ILE A 298 0.84 1.51 -7.90
N ALA A 299 1.50 2.67 -7.84
CA ALA A 299 1.25 3.65 -6.79
C ALA A 299 -0.19 4.17 -6.85
N GLN A 300 -0.74 4.46 -8.03
CA GLN A 300 -2.16 4.83 -8.16
C GLN A 300 -3.09 3.72 -7.67
N GLN A 301 -2.86 2.47 -8.07
CA GLN A 301 -3.67 1.33 -7.66
C GLN A 301 -3.58 1.08 -6.15
N ALA A 302 -2.38 1.16 -5.58
CA ALA A 302 -2.15 1.02 -4.15
C ALA A 302 -2.93 2.09 -3.35
N ARG A 303 -2.88 3.36 -3.77
CA ARG A 303 -3.64 4.46 -3.14
C ARG A 303 -5.15 4.22 -3.20
N SER A 304 -5.69 3.87 -4.37
CA SER A 304 -7.12 3.58 -4.51
C SER A 304 -7.57 2.40 -3.64
N ARG A 305 -6.77 1.33 -3.58
CA ARG A 305 -7.12 0.13 -2.81
C ARG A 305 -7.00 0.36 -1.30
N GLU A 306 -5.97 1.09 -0.87
CA GLU A 306 -5.81 1.53 0.52
C GLU A 306 -7.02 2.33 0.98
N GLN A 307 -7.43 3.33 0.20
CA GLN A 307 -8.58 4.18 0.51
C GLN A 307 -9.89 3.38 0.59
N GLU A 308 -10.15 2.50 -0.38
CA GLU A 308 -11.34 1.64 -0.39
C GLU A 308 -11.43 0.80 0.89
N ILE A 309 -10.33 0.13 1.26
CA ILE A 309 -10.29 -0.76 2.43
C ILE A 309 -10.42 0.01 3.73
N VAL A 310 -9.73 1.15 3.88
CA VAL A 310 -9.83 1.96 5.10
C VAL A 310 -11.23 2.57 5.23
N LEU A 311 -11.86 2.99 4.12
CA LEU A 311 -13.26 3.45 4.13
C LEU A 311 -14.22 2.34 4.54
N GLU A 312 -14.03 1.13 4.03
CA GLU A 312 -14.85 -0.05 4.38
C GLU A 312 -14.69 -0.40 5.87
N LEU A 313 -13.44 -0.50 6.35
CA LEU A 313 -13.12 -0.88 7.73
C LEU A 313 -13.61 0.13 8.76
N TRP A 314 -13.47 1.44 8.51
CA TRP A 314 -13.88 2.49 9.45
C TRP A 314 -15.34 2.95 9.28
N GLY A 315 -16.12 2.31 8.42
CA GLY A 315 -17.54 2.63 8.23
C GLY A 315 -17.77 4.00 7.57
N GLY A 316 -16.87 4.41 6.68
CA GLY A 316 -17.00 5.61 5.85
C GLY A 316 -16.11 6.80 6.23
N ALA A 317 -16.17 7.84 5.39
CA ALA A 317 -15.28 8.99 5.47
C ALA A 317 -15.48 9.87 6.72
N ASP A 318 -16.69 9.90 7.30
CA ASP A 318 -16.97 10.75 8.46
C ASP A 318 -16.23 10.32 9.73
N ASN A 319 -16.14 9.01 9.94
CA ASN A 319 -15.41 8.44 11.08
C ASN A 319 -13.91 8.70 10.94
N ILE A 320 -13.38 8.52 9.72
CA ILE A 320 -11.97 8.81 9.39
C ILE A 320 -11.64 10.29 9.60
N ARG A 321 -12.48 11.20 9.12
CA ARG A 321 -12.32 12.65 9.32
C ARG A 321 -12.40 13.05 10.79
N THR A 322 -13.30 12.42 11.54
CA THR A 322 -13.45 12.68 12.98
C THR A 322 -12.23 12.20 13.76
N ALA A 323 -11.73 11.00 13.48
CA ALA A 323 -10.51 10.46 14.09
C ALA A 323 -9.28 11.32 13.76
N TRP A 324 -9.14 11.75 12.50
CA TRP A 324 -8.07 12.64 12.06
C TRP A 324 -8.09 14.00 12.76
N ARG A 325 -9.26 14.64 12.84
CA ARG A 325 -9.41 15.92 13.55
C ARG A 325 -9.13 15.77 15.04
N ALA A 326 -9.63 14.70 15.67
CA ALA A 326 -9.38 14.44 17.09
C ALA A 326 -7.87 14.27 17.36
N TRP A 327 -7.16 13.52 16.52
CA TRP A 327 -5.73 13.29 16.66
C TRP A 327 -4.89 14.56 16.45
N THR A 328 -5.17 15.32 15.38
CA THR A 328 -4.47 16.59 15.09
C THR A 328 -4.72 17.66 16.17
N GLN A 329 -5.95 17.75 16.68
CA GLN A 329 -6.31 18.70 17.75
C GLN A 329 -5.72 18.33 19.12
N TYR A 330 -5.59 17.03 19.43
CA TYR A 330 -5.08 16.57 20.72
C TYR A 330 -3.66 17.08 21.00
N GLN A 331 -2.81 17.10 19.98
CA GLN A 331 -1.41 17.44 20.14
C GLN A 331 -1.14 18.94 20.30
N HIS A 332 -2.01 19.84 19.84
CA HIS A 332 -1.83 21.30 19.96
C HIS A 332 -3.12 22.01 20.35
N GLN A 333 -3.37 22.13 21.66
CA GLN A 333 -4.49 22.91 22.22
C GLN A 333 -4.42 24.43 21.96
N HIS A 334 -3.32 24.95 21.38
CA HIS A 334 -3.05 26.38 21.28
C HIS A 334 -2.78 26.91 19.87
N GLN A 335 -2.94 26.12 18.80
CA GLN A 335 -2.64 26.63 17.44
C GLN A 335 -3.86 27.25 16.76
N HIS A 336 -3.66 28.50 16.30
CA HIS A 336 -4.59 29.24 15.44
C HIS A 336 -4.89 28.47 14.14
N GLN A 337 -6.10 28.69 13.61
CA GLN A 337 -6.60 28.10 12.35
C GLN A 337 -5.50 28.04 11.28
N VAL A 338 -5.10 26.82 10.92
CA VAL A 338 -4.20 26.54 9.80
C VAL A 338 -4.91 26.94 8.50
N ARG A 339 -4.35 27.87 7.72
CA ARG A 339 -5.05 28.46 6.56
C ARG A 339 -4.56 27.92 5.22
N THR A 340 -3.30 27.51 5.12
CA THR A 340 -2.73 27.05 3.83
C THR A 340 -2.47 25.54 3.82
N ALA A 341 -2.46 24.93 2.62
CA ALA A 341 -2.11 23.52 2.45
C ALA A 341 -0.68 23.22 2.94
N LEU A 342 0.26 24.14 2.73
CA LEU A 342 1.62 24.02 3.24
C LEU A 342 1.68 24.03 4.77
N GLU A 343 0.95 24.94 5.43
CA GLU A 343 0.87 24.95 6.90
C GLU A 343 0.22 23.68 7.45
N ARG A 344 -0.76 23.09 6.74
CA ARG A 344 -1.34 21.78 7.11
C ARG A 344 -0.29 20.68 7.07
N LYS A 345 0.51 20.61 5.99
CA LYS A 345 1.62 19.64 5.88
C LYS A 345 2.66 19.82 6.99
N LYS A 346 3.04 21.07 7.29
CA LYS A 346 3.97 21.38 8.39
C LYS A 346 3.39 20.99 9.76
N HIS A 347 2.11 21.28 9.98
CA HIS A 347 1.43 20.88 11.21
C HIS A 347 1.41 19.36 11.34
N LEU A 348 1.04 18.64 10.28
CA LEU A 348 1.08 17.18 10.24
C LEU A 348 2.49 16.64 10.52
N ALA A 349 3.53 17.22 9.91
CA ALA A 349 4.92 16.85 10.13
C ALA A 349 5.31 16.96 11.62
N ARG A 350 4.94 18.07 12.27
CA ARG A 350 5.22 18.28 13.71
C ARG A 350 4.46 17.29 14.59
N VAL A 351 3.17 17.08 14.32
CA VAL A 351 2.33 16.15 15.09
C VAL A 351 2.85 14.72 14.95
N LEU A 352 3.18 14.30 13.72
CA LEU A 352 3.73 12.98 13.45
C LEU A 352 5.11 12.79 14.10
N THR A 353 6.02 13.76 13.98
CA THR A 353 7.35 13.66 14.61
C THR A 353 7.23 13.61 16.13
N SER A 354 6.28 14.35 16.72
CA SER A 354 5.98 14.30 18.15
C SER A 354 5.47 12.92 18.58
N ALA A 355 4.56 12.32 17.80
CA ALA A 355 4.08 10.95 18.04
C ALA A 355 5.21 9.90 17.95
N LEU A 356 6.08 10.00 16.93
CA LEU A 356 7.26 9.15 16.77
C LEU A 356 8.30 9.35 17.89
N GLY A 357 8.34 10.55 18.47
CA GLY A 357 9.16 10.87 19.64
C GLY A 357 8.63 10.28 20.96
N SER A 358 7.48 9.62 20.96
CA SER A 358 6.95 8.96 22.15
C SER A 358 7.79 7.74 22.53
N THR A 359 7.84 7.42 23.83
CA THR A 359 8.40 6.16 24.34
C THR A 359 7.45 4.98 24.19
N THR A 360 6.18 5.23 23.84
CA THR A 360 5.15 4.21 23.59
C THR A 360 5.07 3.90 22.09
N ALA A 361 4.88 2.63 21.74
CA ALA A 361 4.77 2.19 20.34
C ALA A 361 3.70 2.99 19.62
N VAL A 362 4.02 3.49 18.41
CA VAL A 362 2.97 3.97 17.52
C VAL A 362 2.13 2.79 17.04
N SER A 363 0.81 2.90 17.17
CA SER A 363 -0.13 1.87 16.73
C SER A 363 -1.27 2.47 15.92
N CYS A 364 -1.76 1.72 14.94
CA CYS A 364 -3.01 2.03 14.25
C CYS A 364 -3.93 0.82 14.40
N ASP A 365 -4.89 0.91 15.32
CA ASP A 365 -5.75 -0.22 15.66
C ASP A 365 -6.98 -0.26 14.74
N ALA A 366 -7.18 -1.38 14.04
CA ALA A 366 -8.36 -1.59 13.21
C ALA A 366 -9.62 -1.74 14.09
N PRO A 367 -10.76 -1.14 13.71
CA PRO A 367 -12.01 -1.24 14.45
C PRO A 367 -12.66 -2.62 14.22
N LEU A 368 -12.11 -3.65 14.87
CA LEU A 368 -12.62 -5.02 14.74
C LEU A 368 -13.84 -5.30 15.61
N THR A 369 -14.14 -4.40 16.54
CA THR A 369 -15.32 -4.46 17.40
C THR A 369 -16.26 -3.29 17.09
N PHE A 370 -17.52 -3.63 16.78
CA PHE A 370 -18.62 -2.67 16.68
C PHE A 370 -19.48 -2.75 17.96
N PRO A 371 -19.74 -1.64 18.66
CA PRO A 371 -19.28 -0.27 18.38
C PRO A 371 -17.79 -0.08 18.67
N PRO A 372 -17.10 0.81 17.94
CA PRO A 372 -15.70 1.13 18.21
C PRO A 372 -15.59 1.59 19.67
N PRO A 373 -14.62 1.08 20.44
CA PRO A 373 -14.42 1.55 21.80
C PRO A 373 -14.22 3.06 21.74
N SER A 374 -14.90 3.80 22.63
CA SER A 374 -14.68 5.22 22.83
C SER A 374 -13.32 5.45 23.52
N SER A 375 -12.24 5.02 22.86
CA SER A 375 -10.89 5.23 23.33
C SER A 375 -10.59 6.72 23.23
N VAL A 376 -10.16 7.28 24.36
CA VAL A 376 -9.65 8.65 24.40
C VAL A 376 -8.47 8.71 23.44
N PRO A 377 -8.41 9.67 22.51
CA PRO A 377 -7.29 9.79 21.59
C PRO A 377 -6.01 9.96 22.41
N THR A 378 -5.11 8.98 22.28
CA THR A 378 -3.77 9.08 22.85
C THR A 378 -2.81 9.54 21.75
N PRO A 379 -1.67 10.16 22.09
CA PRO A 379 -0.76 10.67 21.08
C PRO A 379 -0.08 9.55 20.25
N HIS A 380 -0.10 8.31 20.73
CA HIS A 380 0.52 7.15 20.08
C HIS A 380 -0.44 6.34 19.21
N HIS A 381 -1.76 6.55 19.34
CA HIS A 381 -2.72 5.98 18.42
C HIS A 381 -2.78 6.85 17.16
N LEU A 382 -2.23 6.31 16.08
CA LEU A 382 -2.24 6.93 14.77
C LEU A 382 -3.66 6.90 14.18
N PRO A 383 -4.06 7.92 13.42
CA PRO A 383 -5.35 7.94 12.76
C PRO A 383 -5.39 6.95 11.58
N PRO A 384 -6.61 6.59 11.10
CA PRO A 384 -6.80 5.52 10.12
C PRO A 384 -6.04 5.69 8.79
N GLN A 385 -5.76 6.94 8.43
CA GLN A 385 -4.99 7.29 7.23
C GLN A 385 -3.58 6.72 7.23
N PHE A 386 -3.00 6.46 8.40
CA PHE A 386 -1.67 5.87 8.52
C PHE A 386 -1.71 4.34 8.59
N PHE A 387 -2.86 3.69 8.44
CA PHE A 387 -3.01 2.25 8.68
C PHE A 387 -1.97 1.39 7.92
N PHE A 388 -1.80 1.61 6.61
CA PHE A 388 -0.81 0.87 5.82
C PHE A 388 0.63 1.33 6.06
N THR A 389 0.84 2.59 6.43
CA THR A 389 2.16 3.15 6.77
C THR A 389 2.60 2.87 8.21
N ALA A 390 1.71 2.35 9.08
CA ALA A 390 1.98 2.16 10.50
C ALA A 390 3.20 1.27 10.78
N PRO A 391 3.46 0.16 10.06
CA PRO A 391 4.68 -0.62 10.21
C PRO A 391 5.94 0.20 9.89
N THR A 392 5.91 1.01 8.83
CA THR A 392 7.00 1.91 8.46
C THR A 392 7.23 2.98 9.54
N LEU A 393 6.16 3.55 10.10
CA LEU A 393 6.26 4.52 11.19
C LEU A 393 6.84 3.90 12.47
N LEU A 394 6.47 2.66 12.79
CA LEU A 394 7.07 1.93 13.92
C LEU A 394 8.56 1.66 13.68
N TYR A 395 8.94 1.27 12.46
CA TYR A 395 10.35 1.15 12.06
C TYR A 395 11.08 2.50 12.28
N LEU A 396 10.49 3.61 11.86
CA LEU A 396 11.09 4.95 12.02
C LEU A 396 11.18 5.38 13.49
N GLN A 397 10.21 5.02 14.33
CA GLN A 397 10.28 5.23 15.78
C GLN A 397 11.48 4.47 16.39
N ASN A 398 11.63 3.19 16.05
CA ASN A 398 12.78 2.39 16.51
C ASN A 398 14.12 2.93 15.97
N TYR A 399 14.12 3.44 14.73
CA TYR A 399 15.29 4.10 14.13
C TYR A 399 15.68 5.37 14.90
N LEU A 400 14.73 6.24 15.25
CA LEU A 400 14.98 7.42 16.08
C LEU A 400 15.52 7.05 17.46
N GLN A 401 14.95 6.01 18.09
CA GLN A 401 15.43 5.51 19.38
C GLN A 401 16.87 5.00 19.29
N ALA A 402 17.22 4.26 18.23
CA ALA A 402 18.59 3.80 18.00
C ALA A 402 19.59 4.96 17.81
N LEU A 403 19.20 6.03 17.11
CA LEU A 403 20.03 7.23 16.99
C LEU A 403 20.29 7.86 18.37
N VAL A 404 19.26 7.96 19.21
CA VAL A 404 19.39 8.49 20.58
C VAL A 404 20.27 7.59 21.44
N ILE A 405 20.11 6.26 21.35
CA ILE A 405 20.97 5.30 22.04
C ILE A 405 22.43 5.50 21.63
N ALA A 406 22.73 5.53 20.33
CA ALA A 406 24.09 5.72 19.84
C ALA A 406 24.69 7.06 20.30
N ALA A 407 23.90 8.14 20.31
CA ALA A 407 24.31 9.44 20.85
C ALA A 407 24.59 9.40 22.36
N CYS A 408 23.75 8.74 23.15
CA CYS A 408 23.97 8.52 24.59
C CYS A 408 25.29 7.78 24.85
N LEU A 409 25.54 6.68 24.13
CA LEU A 409 26.77 5.89 24.29
C LEU A 409 28.02 6.68 23.85
N ARG A 410 27.88 7.51 22.81
CA ARG A 410 28.95 8.42 22.38
C ARG A 410 29.25 9.51 23.40
N ALA A 411 28.25 9.98 24.14
CA ALA A 411 28.43 10.95 25.21
C ALA A 411 29.13 10.34 26.44
N LEU A 412 28.83 9.07 26.77
CA LEU A 412 29.43 8.36 27.90
C LEU A 412 30.92 8.04 27.71
N THR A 413 31.34 7.76 26.48
CA THR A 413 32.73 7.35 26.18
C THR A 413 33.73 8.51 26.23
N HIS A 414 33.28 9.77 26.27
CA HIS A 414 34.12 10.97 26.27
C HIS A 414 35.27 10.98 25.25
N LEU A 415 35.13 10.22 24.15
CA LEU A 415 36.18 10.04 23.14
C LEU A 415 36.57 11.39 22.53
N PRO A 416 37.87 11.75 22.48
CA PRO A 416 38.33 12.95 21.81
C PRO A 416 37.93 12.93 20.33
N PRO A 417 37.49 14.06 19.75
CA PRO A 417 37.12 14.13 18.34
C PRO A 417 38.29 13.84 17.39
N ALA A 418 39.53 13.89 17.87
CA ALA A 418 40.75 13.65 17.10
C ALA A 418 41.06 12.16 16.87
N VAL A 419 40.43 11.24 17.61
CA VAL A 419 40.63 9.80 17.41
C VAL A 419 39.55 9.30 16.44
N PRO A 420 39.90 8.95 15.19
CA PRO A 420 38.96 8.31 14.29
C PRO A 420 38.62 6.94 14.87
N THR A 421 37.51 6.89 15.61
CA THR A 421 37.00 5.65 16.17
C THR A 421 35.80 5.23 15.35
N ASP A 422 35.87 4.05 14.76
CA ASP A 422 34.72 3.39 14.14
C ASP A 422 33.64 2.98 15.18
N PHE A 423 33.71 3.51 16.42
CA PHE A 423 32.83 3.15 17.52
C PHE A 423 31.37 3.43 17.19
N VAL A 424 31.04 4.66 16.78
CA VAL A 424 29.66 5.02 16.44
C VAL A 424 29.18 4.23 15.23
N ALA A 425 30.03 4.03 14.22
CA ALA A 425 29.71 3.22 13.05
C ALA A 425 29.37 1.77 13.42
N ARG A 426 30.11 1.16 14.36
CA ARG A 426 29.87 -0.22 14.83
C ARG A 426 28.61 -0.32 15.68
N ILE A 427 28.42 0.59 16.64
CA ILE A 427 27.19 0.66 17.46
C ILE A 427 25.98 0.84 16.54
N TRP A 428 26.07 1.74 15.58
CA TRP A 428 25.02 1.97 14.60
C TRP A 428 24.74 0.73 13.76
N ALA A 429 25.77 0.03 13.27
CA ALA A 429 25.58 -1.21 12.52
C ALA A 429 24.89 -2.30 13.35
N LEU A 430 25.23 -2.44 14.64
CA LEU A 430 24.57 -3.39 15.55
C LEU A 430 23.10 -3.04 15.78
N LEU A 431 22.80 -1.77 16.09
CA LEU A 431 21.43 -1.31 16.32
C LEU A 431 20.59 -1.39 15.04
N LYS A 432 21.16 -1.02 13.90
CA LYS A 432 20.47 -1.09 12.61
C LYS A 432 20.19 -2.53 12.20
N ALA A 433 21.13 -3.45 12.41
CA ALA A 433 20.91 -4.88 12.14
C ALA A 433 19.78 -5.47 12.99
N GLU A 434 19.61 -5.00 14.23
CA GLU A 434 18.50 -5.41 15.10
C GLU A 434 17.15 -4.88 14.59
N ILE A 435 17.11 -3.62 14.16
CA ILE A 435 15.89 -3.01 13.60
C ILE A 435 15.52 -3.70 12.28
N ASP A 436 16.48 -3.87 11.37
CA ASP A 436 16.26 -4.49 10.07
C ASP A 436 15.93 -5.99 10.21
N GLY A 437 16.52 -6.68 11.20
CA GLY A 437 16.25 -8.10 11.47
C GLY A 437 14.81 -8.40 11.90
N ASN A 438 14.17 -7.48 12.63
CA ASN A 438 12.75 -7.61 13.00
C ASN A 438 11.80 -7.48 11.81
N GLU A 439 12.18 -6.74 10.77
CA GLU A 439 11.32 -6.51 9.62
C GLU A 439 11.11 -7.80 8.80
N TYR A 440 12.15 -8.63 8.67
CA TYR A 440 12.11 -9.87 7.89
C TYR A 440 11.50 -11.07 8.65
N ALA A 441 11.39 -10.99 9.97
CA ALA A 441 10.86 -12.08 10.81
C ALA A 441 9.33 -12.28 10.67
N ILE A 442 8.61 -11.32 10.06
CA ILE A 442 7.14 -11.29 10.03
C ILE A 442 6.54 -12.26 8.99
N GLY A 443 7.30 -12.73 7.98
CA GLY A 443 6.72 -13.42 6.81
C GLY A 443 7.14 -14.87 6.57
N VAL A 444 8.24 -15.33 7.16
CA VAL A 444 8.72 -16.70 6.96
C VAL A 444 9.03 -17.30 8.32
N PRO A 445 8.28 -18.32 8.80
CA PRO A 445 8.75 -19.13 9.90
C PRO A 445 10.04 -19.80 9.42
N SER A 446 11.19 -19.20 9.72
CA SER A 446 12.48 -19.65 9.24
C SER A 446 12.70 -21.09 9.75
N PRO A 447 12.60 -22.13 8.90
CA PRO A 447 12.64 -23.51 9.36
C PRO A 447 14.06 -23.98 9.70
N ALA A 448 15.06 -23.11 9.55
CA ALA A 448 16.47 -23.50 9.56
C ALA A 448 17.21 -23.22 10.87
N LEU A 449 16.63 -22.51 11.85
CA LEU A 449 17.29 -22.25 13.14
C LEU A 449 16.35 -22.28 14.35
N SER A 450 15.23 -23.01 14.27
CA SER A 450 14.48 -23.44 15.46
C SER A 450 15.11 -24.70 16.05
N LEU A 451 16.43 -24.70 16.27
CA LEU A 451 17.00 -25.55 17.31
C LEU A 451 16.65 -24.86 18.62
N GLU A 452 15.62 -25.38 19.29
CA GLU A 452 15.23 -25.04 20.66
C GLU A 452 16.49 -24.98 21.55
N GLY A 453 16.98 -23.77 21.86
CA GLY A 453 18.13 -23.61 22.73
C GLY A 453 18.97 -22.35 22.51
N SER A 454 18.98 -21.74 21.32
CA SER A 454 19.60 -20.41 21.15
C SER A 454 18.51 -19.33 21.13
N GLU A 455 17.93 -19.07 22.30
CA GLU A 455 17.70 -17.66 22.60
C GLU A 455 19.09 -17.03 22.47
N ASP A 456 19.31 -16.18 21.46
CA ASP A 456 20.44 -15.24 21.45
C ASP A 456 19.93 -13.94 22.10
N PRO A 457 19.77 -13.84 23.43
CA PRO A 457 19.60 -12.55 24.11
C PRO A 457 20.91 -11.71 24.04
N THR A 458 21.92 -12.18 23.30
CA THR A 458 23.32 -11.77 23.31
C THR A 458 23.66 -10.55 22.47
N ARG A 459 22.73 -9.99 21.68
CA ARG A 459 23.10 -8.87 20.75
C ARG A 459 23.14 -7.49 21.41
N LEU A 460 22.23 -7.21 22.35
CA LEU A 460 22.24 -5.96 23.13
C LEU A 460 23.22 -6.00 24.31
N LEU A 461 23.53 -7.22 24.83
CA LEU A 461 24.57 -7.44 25.84
C LEU A 461 25.95 -6.91 25.38
N ASN A 462 26.20 -6.92 24.07
CA ASN A 462 27.46 -6.44 23.48
C ASN A 462 27.59 -4.90 23.46
N LEU A 463 26.53 -4.12 23.73
CA LEU A 463 26.62 -2.65 23.71
C LEU A 463 27.50 -2.12 24.85
N ALA A 464 27.35 -2.68 26.05
CA ALA A 464 28.13 -2.29 27.21
C ALA A 464 29.61 -2.68 27.03
N ASP A 465 29.88 -3.85 26.47
CA ASP A 465 31.25 -4.30 26.17
C ASP A 465 31.90 -3.51 25.04
N GLU A 466 31.13 -3.05 24.05
CA GLU A 466 31.65 -2.18 22.99
C GLU A 466 32.02 -0.79 23.52
N VAL A 467 31.24 -0.27 24.48
CA VAL A 467 31.57 0.97 25.21
C VAL A 467 32.85 0.81 26.03
N VAL A 468 32.97 -0.28 26.78
CA VAL A 468 34.19 -0.60 27.56
C VAL A 468 35.40 -0.73 26.63
N ARG A 469 35.25 -1.43 25.49
CA ARG A 469 36.30 -1.59 24.49
C ARG A 469 36.74 -0.24 23.90
N ALA A 470 35.80 0.62 23.55
CA ALA A 470 36.10 1.94 23.01
C ALA A 470 36.79 2.84 24.05
N MET A 471 36.40 2.74 25.31
CA MET A 471 37.02 3.48 26.41
C MET A 471 38.46 3.00 26.66
N ARG A 472 38.71 1.68 26.68
CA ARG A 472 40.08 1.11 26.79
C ARG A 472 41.02 1.55 25.67
N LEU A 473 40.50 1.79 24.46
CA LEU A 473 41.29 2.30 23.34
C LEU A 473 41.64 3.79 23.49
N GLY A 474 40.83 4.54 24.23
CA GLY A 474 41.05 5.97 24.50
C GLY A 474 41.87 6.24 25.77
N ASP A 475 41.71 5.42 26.80
CA ASP A 475 42.34 5.57 28.12
C ASP A 475 43.51 4.57 28.25
N MET A 476 44.63 4.90 27.61
CA MET A 476 45.73 3.97 27.34
C MET A 476 46.57 3.53 28.57
N GLU A 477 46.48 4.16 29.76
CA GLU A 477 47.57 3.99 30.75
C GLU A 477 47.22 3.96 32.25
N THR A 478 45.95 4.02 32.70
CA THR A 478 45.66 3.97 34.15
C THR A 478 45.15 2.60 34.62
N GLY A 479 45.93 1.89 35.45
CA GLY A 479 45.65 0.56 36.00
C GLY A 479 44.46 0.44 36.97
N GLU A 480 43.49 1.37 36.93
CA GLU A 480 42.24 1.35 37.70
C GLU A 480 41.06 0.77 36.87
N GLY A 481 41.32 -0.21 36.02
CA GLY A 481 40.40 -0.62 34.96
C GLY A 481 39.07 -1.24 35.43
N GLN A 482 39.09 -2.14 36.40
CA GLN A 482 37.91 -2.98 36.70
C GLN A 482 36.74 -2.19 37.32
N ASN A 483 37.00 -1.33 38.32
CA ASN A 483 35.94 -0.56 38.98
C ASN A 483 35.28 0.44 38.02
N LYS A 484 36.09 1.07 37.14
CA LYS A 484 35.60 2.00 36.12
C LYS A 484 34.76 1.28 35.06
N GLU A 485 35.10 0.04 34.72
CA GLU A 485 34.31 -0.77 33.79
C GLU A 485 32.94 -1.14 34.35
N ASP A 486 32.87 -1.56 35.61
CA ASP A 486 31.59 -1.91 36.24
C ASP A 486 30.69 -0.67 36.39
N GLU A 487 31.28 0.48 36.72
CA GLU A 487 30.59 1.78 36.73
C GLU A 487 30.09 2.17 35.33
N LEU A 488 30.89 1.97 34.27
CA LEU A 488 30.50 2.21 32.89
C LEU A 488 29.36 1.30 32.45
N ARG A 489 29.41 0.00 32.78
CA ARG A 489 28.31 -0.93 32.48
C ARG A 489 27.01 -0.49 33.16
N ALA A 490 27.07 -0.10 34.44
CA ALA A 490 25.92 0.43 35.15
C ALA A 490 25.41 1.76 34.53
N ALA A 491 26.31 2.63 34.07
CA ALA A 491 25.95 3.87 33.38
C ALA A 491 25.29 3.61 32.01
N VAL A 492 25.79 2.63 31.25
CA VAL A 492 25.17 2.18 30.00
C VAL A 492 23.77 1.63 30.28
N GLU A 493 23.61 0.70 31.21
CA GLU A 493 22.28 0.17 31.57
C GLU A 493 21.30 1.25 32.03
N ARG A 494 21.78 2.24 32.80
CA ARG A 494 20.96 3.36 33.24
C ARG A 494 20.51 4.24 32.05
N THR A 495 21.44 4.61 31.18
CA THR A 495 21.17 5.52 30.04
C THR A 495 20.31 4.90 28.96
N LEU A 496 20.29 3.57 28.85
CA LEU A 496 19.42 2.87 27.90
C LEU A 496 17.96 2.78 28.38
N LYS A 497 17.64 3.18 29.61
CA LYS A 497 16.25 3.24 30.09
C LYS A 497 15.52 4.40 29.40
N PRO A 498 14.34 4.20 28.79
CA PRO A 498 13.60 5.28 28.12
C PRO A 498 13.18 6.44 29.03
N ARG A 499 13.19 6.22 30.35
CA ARG A 499 12.88 7.23 31.38
C ARG A 499 14.10 8.01 31.87
N ASP A 500 15.30 7.70 31.38
CA ASP A 500 16.51 8.42 31.77
C ASP A 500 16.44 9.88 31.27
N PRO A 501 16.78 10.87 32.10
CA PRO A 501 16.70 12.28 31.71
C PRO A 501 17.63 12.64 30.56
N VAL A 502 18.78 11.96 30.42
CA VAL A 502 19.72 12.19 29.31
C VAL A 502 19.10 11.69 28.01
N PHE A 503 18.49 10.49 28.04
CA PHE A 503 17.77 9.92 26.91
C PHE A 503 16.64 10.84 26.44
N LEU A 504 15.77 11.27 27.37
CA LEU A 504 14.64 12.16 27.06
C LEU A 504 15.10 13.52 26.52
N LEU A 505 16.20 14.07 27.05
CA LEU A 505 16.75 15.35 26.59
C LEU A 505 17.30 15.24 25.16
N LEU A 506 18.05 14.17 24.84
CA LEU A 506 18.57 13.95 23.49
C LEU A 506 17.45 13.64 22.50
N LEU A 507 16.47 12.82 22.89
CA LEU A 507 15.28 12.54 22.08
C LEU A 507 14.50 13.81 21.76
N GLY A 508 14.24 14.67 22.77
CA GLY A 508 13.55 15.94 22.56
C GLY A 508 14.30 16.89 21.62
N ARG A 509 15.64 16.93 21.71
CA ARG A 509 16.48 17.71 20.77
C ARG A 509 16.41 17.15 19.36
N LEU A 510 16.50 15.82 19.21
CA LEU A 510 16.42 15.13 17.92
C LEU A 510 15.07 15.37 17.25
N VAL A 511 13.97 15.12 17.96
CA VAL A 511 12.60 15.33 17.46
C VAL A 511 12.40 16.77 17.00
N LYS A 512 12.82 17.76 17.80
CA LYS A 512 12.74 19.18 17.42
C LYS A 512 13.56 19.49 16.17
N ALA A 513 14.76 18.93 16.06
CA ALA A 513 15.62 19.12 14.89
C ALA A 513 15.02 18.50 13.62
N VAL A 514 14.50 17.27 13.71
CA VAL A 514 13.80 16.58 12.61
C VAL A 514 12.58 17.39 12.17
N SER A 515 11.72 17.84 13.09
CA SER A 515 10.57 18.68 12.74
C SER A 515 10.98 19.99 12.07
N SER A 516 12.04 20.65 12.55
CA SER A 516 12.54 21.89 11.94
C SER A 516 13.11 21.64 10.54
N HIS A 517 13.75 20.49 10.33
CA HIS A 517 14.27 20.10 9.03
C HIS A 517 13.13 19.79 8.04
N LEU A 518 12.10 19.07 8.47
CA LEU A 518 10.88 18.84 7.68
C LEU A 518 10.22 20.15 7.27
N ASP A 519 10.08 21.10 8.19
CA ASP A 519 9.52 22.43 7.89
C ASP A 519 10.33 23.13 6.78
N ASN A 520 11.66 23.11 6.85
CA ASN A 520 12.55 23.69 5.85
C ASN A 520 12.46 22.98 4.49
N MET A 521 12.36 21.65 4.48
CA MET A 521 12.21 20.86 3.25
C MET A 521 10.88 21.17 2.55
N LEU A 522 9.79 21.29 3.32
CA LEU A 522 8.47 21.65 2.81
C LEU A 522 8.46 23.08 2.24
N ASP A 523 9.15 24.03 2.89
CA ASP A 523 9.32 25.39 2.37
C ASP A 523 10.10 25.41 1.04
N ALA A 524 11.19 24.66 0.97
CA ALA A 524 11.99 24.54 -0.24
C ALA A 524 11.20 23.90 -1.40
N ALA A 525 10.31 22.93 -1.11
CA ALA A 525 9.44 22.33 -2.11
C ALA A 525 8.43 23.34 -2.68
N SER A 526 7.79 24.14 -1.82
CA SER A 526 6.79 25.14 -2.24
C SER A 526 7.35 26.29 -3.08
N SER A 527 8.57 26.75 -2.77
CA SER A 527 9.22 27.84 -3.51
C SER A 527 9.73 27.44 -4.91
N GLY A 528 9.88 26.13 -5.16
CA GLY A 528 10.42 25.58 -6.40
C GLY A 528 9.44 25.55 -7.58
N GLU A 529 8.13 25.63 -7.35
CA GLU A 529 7.13 25.60 -8.42
C GLU A 529 7.03 26.95 -9.16
N GLU A 530 7.09 28.06 -8.44
CA GLU A 530 7.00 29.40 -9.06
C GLU A 530 8.31 29.84 -9.74
N SER A 531 9.43 29.25 -9.37
CA SER A 531 10.76 29.62 -9.87
C SER A 531 11.26 28.75 -11.05
N ARG A 532 10.39 27.92 -11.64
CA ARG A 532 10.61 27.40 -13.02
C ARG A 532 10.46 28.48 -14.11
N GLY A 533 10.49 29.75 -13.73
CA GLY A 533 10.75 30.86 -14.64
C GLY A 533 12.10 30.67 -15.32
N VAL A 534 12.06 30.63 -16.66
CA VAL A 534 13.14 30.74 -17.64
C VAL A 534 14.54 30.94 -17.02
N PRO A 535 15.51 30.02 -17.25
CA PRO A 535 16.87 30.21 -16.78
C PRO A 535 17.37 31.60 -17.18
N GLN A 536 17.57 32.48 -16.20
CA GLN A 536 17.88 33.90 -16.43
C GLN A 536 19.24 34.10 -17.11
N ARG A 537 20.02 33.02 -17.29
CA ARG A 537 21.31 33.01 -17.95
C ARG A 537 21.41 31.78 -18.85
N MET A 538 21.27 32.00 -20.16
CA MET A 538 21.68 31.02 -21.16
C MET A 538 23.21 30.86 -21.09
N GLN A 539 23.69 29.78 -20.45
CA GLN A 539 25.08 29.38 -20.58
C GLN A 539 25.26 28.63 -21.91
N THR A 540 25.59 29.37 -22.97
CA THR A 540 26.12 28.78 -24.21
C THR A 540 27.58 28.39 -23.98
N GLY A 541 27.83 27.18 -23.47
CA GLY A 541 29.18 26.68 -23.24
C GLY A 541 29.26 25.18 -23.51
N ARG A 542 30.00 24.79 -24.55
CA ARG A 542 30.39 23.41 -24.84
C ARG A 542 31.13 22.85 -23.63
N SER A 543 30.49 21.98 -22.84
CA SER A 543 31.19 21.13 -21.89
C SER A 543 31.12 19.68 -22.34
N MET A 544 32.29 19.06 -22.39
CA MET A 544 32.55 17.74 -22.96
C MET A 544 32.00 16.61 -22.10
N ARG A 545 31.54 15.58 -22.82
CA ARG A 545 31.47 14.14 -22.48
C ARG A 545 31.93 13.74 -21.06
N GLY A 546 30.97 13.22 -20.30
CA GLY A 546 31.18 12.23 -19.26
C GLY A 546 29.90 11.40 -19.11
N ILE A 547 29.83 10.26 -19.80
CA ILE A 547 28.73 9.30 -19.69
C ILE A 547 28.92 8.53 -18.39
N ALA A 548 28.15 8.86 -17.37
CA ALA A 548 27.94 8.01 -16.20
C ALA A 548 26.49 7.53 -16.22
N ASN A 549 26.30 6.26 -16.57
CA ASN A 549 25.04 5.55 -16.43
C ASN A 549 24.73 5.40 -14.94
N GLY A 550 23.54 5.85 -14.53
CA GLY A 550 23.02 5.69 -13.18
C GLY A 550 21.53 5.98 -13.13
N PHE A 551 20.74 4.95 -13.40
CA PHE A 551 19.29 4.88 -13.30
C PHE A 551 18.91 4.61 -11.83
N VAL A 552 18.10 5.46 -11.16
CA VAL A 552 17.02 5.11 -10.21
C VAL A 552 16.18 6.37 -9.90
N SER A 553 14.87 6.25 -10.12
CA SER A 553 13.72 7.05 -9.63
C SER A 553 13.66 8.57 -9.87
N GLY A 554 12.56 9.00 -10.50
CA GLY A 554 12.21 10.37 -10.87
C GLY A 554 11.85 11.31 -9.73
N VAL A 555 12.45 11.16 -8.54
CA VAL A 555 12.73 12.33 -7.71
C VAL A 555 14.04 12.85 -8.26
N ALA A 556 13.98 13.87 -9.10
CA ALA A 556 15.17 14.50 -9.66
C ALA A 556 16.20 14.64 -8.53
N ASN A 557 17.31 13.92 -8.68
CA ASN A 557 18.48 13.97 -7.79
C ASN A 557 19.13 15.34 -8.02
N LYS A 558 18.37 16.42 -7.75
CA LYS A 558 18.87 17.76 -7.54
C LYS A 558 19.87 17.56 -6.43
N GLN A 559 21.16 17.74 -6.75
CA GLN A 559 22.24 17.81 -5.77
C GLN A 559 21.70 18.49 -4.54
N SER A 560 21.40 17.68 -3.53
CA SER A 560 20.86 18.12 -2.27
C SER A 560 21.93 19.02 -1.72
N THR A 561 21.68 20.33 -1.77
CA THR A 561 22.36 21.26 -0.88
C THR A 561 22.11 20.71 0.51
N SER A 562 23.08 19.95 1.02
CA SER A 562 23.01 19.26 2.29
C SER A 562 22.86 20.33 3.34
N LEU A 563 21.63 20.61 3.73
CA LEU A 563 21.31 21.46 4.86
C LEU A 563 21.77 20.69 6.10
N SER A 564 23.07 20.79 6.41
CA SER A 564 23.69 20.06 7.51
C SER A 564 23.03 20.51 8.80
N VAL A 565 22.17 19.66 9.38
CA VAL A 565 21.53 19.94 10.66
C VAL A 565 22.52 19.64 11.76
N ALA A 566 23.18 20.68 12.27
CA ALA A 566 24.04 20.54 13.44
C ALA A 566 23.17 20.40 14.71
N VAL A 567 22.91 19.15 15.14
CA VAL A 567 22.21 18.87 16.40
C VAL A 567 23.25 18.56 17.48
N LYS A 568 23.21 19.32 18.58
CA LYS A 568 24.12 19.11 19.71
C LYS A 568 23.91 17.71 20.33
N GLY A 569 24.96 16.89 20.33
CA GLY A 569 24.97 15.48 20.73
C GLY A 569 24.87 14.48 19.57
N PHE A 570 24.68 14.95 18.33
CA PHE A 570 24.62 14.13 17.11
C PHE A 570 25.61 14.65 16.06
N GLU A 571 26.78 15.09 16.50
CA GLU A 571 27.80 15.67 15.61
C GLU A 571 28.54 14.60 14.77
N ASP A 572 28.42 13.32 15.14
CA ASP A 572 29.05 12.22 14.42
C ASP A 572 28.43 12.04 13.03
N PRO A 573 29.24 11.91 11.95
CA PRO A 573 28.74 11.82 10.58
C PRO A 573 27.77 10.65 10.36
N VAL A 574 27.93 9.53 11.07
CA VAL A 574 27.01 8.39 10.97
C VAL A 574 25.63 8.76 11.49
N LEU A 575 25.57 9.51 12.59
CA LEU A 575 24.32 9.96 13.18
C LEU A 575 23.67 11.05 12.32
N VAL A 576 24.44 12.00 11.79
CA VAL A 576 23.94 13.02 10.87
C VAL A 576 23.27 12.39 9.65
N ASN A 577 23.94 11.42 9.01
CA ASN A 577 23.38 10.68 7.88
C ASN A 577 22.10 9.93 8.27
N GLY A 578 22.09 9.30 9.45
CA GLY A 578 20.89 8.63 9.97
C GLY A 578 19.72 9.60 10.21
N ILE A 579 19.99 10.82 10.68
CA ILE A 579 18.99 11.87 10.85
C ILE A 579 18.43 12.31 9.49
N GLU A 580 19.28 12.49 8.48
CA GLU A 580 18.83 12.83 7.13
C GLU A 580 17.96 11.71 6.53
N ASP A 581 18.37 10.46 6.69
CA ASP A 581 17.64 9.29 6.17
C ASP A 581 16.27 9.13 6.85
N VAL A 582 16.21 9.21 8.18
CA VAL A 582 14.92 9.10 8.90
C VAL A 582 14.00 10.27 8.55
N THR A 583 14.55 11.48 8.39
CA THR A 583 13.75 12.65 8.02
C THR A 583 13.17 12.52 6.62
N ARG A 584 13.96 12.04 5.65
CA ARG A 584 13.49 11.77 4.29
C ARG A 584 12.38 10.71 4.26
N LYS A 585 12.51 9.65 5.07
CA LYS A 585 11.48 8.61 5.17
C LYS A 585 10.19 9.13 5.85
N ILE A 586 10.29 9.97 6.87
CA ILE A 586 9.12 10.63 7.48
C ILE A 586 8.42 11.52 6.46
N LEU A 587 9.17 12.33 5.70
CA LEU A 587 8.62 13.17 4.63
C LEU A 587 7.87 12.34 3.60
N TYR A 588 8.45 11.22 3.18
CA TYR A 588 7.81 10.30 2.24
C TYR A 588 6.47 9.73 2.78
N CYS A 589 6.40 9.35 4.06
CA CYS A 589 5.12 8.94 4.68
C CYS A 589 4.08 10.06 4.68
N ILE A 590 4.50 11.31 4.91
CA ILE A 590 3.61 12.49 4.89
C ILE A 590 3.09 12.74 3.46
N GLU A 591 3.98 12.68 2.46
CA GLU A 591 3.62 12.83 1.05
C GLU A 591 2.65 11.72 0.60
N TRP A 592 2.89 10.47 0.98
CA TRP A 592 1.98 9.36 0.69
C TRP A 592 0.58 9.61 1.25
N VAL A 593 0.48 9.97 2.54
CA VAL A 593 -0.81 10.22 3.18
C VAL A 593 -1.52 11.41 2.57
N ASP A 594 -0.80 12.49 2.23
CA ASP A 594 -1.37 13.64 1.52
C ASP A 594 -1.88 13.26 0.12
N GLU A 595 -1.16 12.41 -0.61
CA GLU A 595 -1.57 11.95 -1.94
C GLU A 595 -2.80 11.02 -1.90
N VAL A 596 -2.93 10.17 -0.89
CA VAL A 596 -4.07 9.25 -0.74
C VAL A 596 -5.31 10.00 -0.23
N TRP A 597 -5.13 10.85 0.78
CA TRP A 597 -6.22 11.39 1.59
C TRP A 597 -6.46 12.89 1.43
N GLY A 598 -5.59 13.61 0.73
CA GLY A 598 -5.68 15.07 0.59
C GLY A 598 -6.94 15.58 -0.12
N SER A 599 -7.68 14.71 -0.82
CA SER A 599 -8.97 15.02 -1.45
C SER A 599 -10.17 14.93 -0.49
N TYR A 600 -10.00 14.38 0.71
CA TYR A 600 -11.06 14.17 1.71
C TYR A 600 -11.11 15.24 2.81
N ASP A 601 -10.11 16.11 2.84
CA ASP A 601 -10.08 17.34 3.65
C ASP A 601 -10.89 18.45 2.96
#